data_AF-A0A966CEP1-F1
#
_entry.id   AF-A0A966CEP1-F1
#
_cell.length_a   1.000
_cell.length_b   1.000
_cell.length_c   1.000
_cell.angle_alpha   90.00
_cell.angle_beta   90.00
_cell.angle_gamma   90.00
#
_symmetry.space_group_name_H-M   'P 1'
#
loop_
_entity.id
_entity.type
_entity.pdbx_description
1 polymer ?
#
loop_
_entity_poly.entity_id
_entity_poly.type
_entity_poly.pdbx_seq_one_letter_code
_entity_poly.pdbx_strand_id
1 'polypeptide(L)' 'DACDVCYRYKKGYRQEGDYMVCNNCGNRYPMVGLGTENKNPGGCWPGYLPNIIQGDNVLIKKSDLENNRWRVL' A
#
# COMPACT_ATOMS: atom_id res chain seq x y z
N ASP A 1 6.25 -5.75 1.63
CA ASP A 1 5.71 -6.23 0.34
C ASP A 1 4.30 -6.80 0.42
N ALA A 2 3.79 -7.21 1.60
CA ALA A 2 2.37 -7.49 1.78
C ALA A 2 1.80 -6.61 2.90
N CYS A 3 0.48 -6.66 3.11
CA CYS A 3 -0.23 -5.95 4.19
C CYS A 3 0.29 -6.30 5.59
N ASP A 4 -0.16 -5.56 6.61
CA ASP A 4 0.28 -5.76 8.01
C ASP A 4 -0.08 -7.15 8.55
N VAL A 5 -1.03 -7.85 7.93
CA VAL A 5 -1.37 -9.24 8.26
C VAL A 5 -0.43 -10.24 7.57
N CYS A 6 -0.08 -10.01 6.30
CA CYS A 6 0.62 -11.00 5.46
C CYS A 6 2.12 -10.72 5.28
N TYR A 7 2.65 -9.57 5.72
CA TYR A 7 4.02 -9.16 5.42
C TYR A 7 5.08 -10.18 5.83
N ARG A 8 4.85 -10.93 6.93
CA ARG A 8 5.76 -11.96 7.44
C ARG A 8 6.07 -13.07 6.44
N TYR A 9 5.16 -13.33 5.50
CA TYR A 9 5.33 -14.36 4.47
C TYR A 9 6.13 -13.88 3.25
N LYS A 10 6.38 -12.56 3.13
CA LYS A 10 7.22 -11.96 2.08
C LYS A 10 6.82 -12.33 0.64
N LYS A 11 5.53 -12.58 0.38
CA LYS A 11 5.04 -12.99 -0.95
C LYS A 11 4.65 -11.85 -1.89
N GLY A 12 4.50 -10.61 -1.40
CA GLY A 12 4.20 -9.47 -2.26
C GLY A 12 2.73 -9.38 -2.70
N TYR A 13 2.52 -8.51 -3.69
CA TYR A 13 1.32 -8.43 -4.52
C TYR A 13 1.68 -8.66 -5.99
N ARG A 14 0.69 -9.01 -6.80
CA ARG A 14 0.78 -8.96 -8.26
C ARG A 14 -0.37 -8.13 -8.82
N GLN A 15 -0.17 -7.51 -9.97
CA GLN A 15 -1.23 -6.82 -10.68
C GLN A 15 -1.95 -7.78 -11.63
N GLU A 16 -3.28 -7.74 -11.64
CA GLU A 16 -4.14 -8.44 -12.59
C GLU A 16 -5.20 -7.48 -13.13
N GLY A 17 -4.95 -6.92 -14.32
CA GLY A 17 -5.78 -5.85 -14.88
C GLY A 17 -5.82 -4.65 -13.92
N ASP A 18 -7.03 -4.27 -13.51
CA ASP A 18 -7.28 -3.13 -12.61
C ASP A 18 -7.26 -3.50 -11.12
N TYR A 19 -6.69 -4.66 -10.77
CA TYR A 19 -6.61 -5.15 -9.40
C TYR A 19 -5.18 -5.40 -8.96
N MET A 20 -4.89 -5.09 -7.70
CA MET A 20 -3.75 -5.63 -6.97
C MET A 20 -4.19 -6.85 -6.16
N VAL A 21 -3.50 -7.97 -6.33
CA VAL A 21 -3.85 -9.27 -5.72
C VAL A 21 -2.76 -9.70 -4.75
N CYS A 22 -3.12 -10.01 -3.51
CA CYS A 22 -2.17 -10.51 -2.51
C CYS A 22 -1.71 -11.93 -2.88
N ASN A 23 -0.42 -12.14 -3.01
CA ASN A 23 0.14 -13.47 -3.32
C ASN A 23 0.08 -14.45 -2.15
N ASN A 24 -0.29 -13.98 -0.94
CA ASN A 24 -0.45 -14.84 0.23
C ASN A 24 -1.89 -15.31 0.45
N CYS A 25 -2.86 -14.39 0.51
CA CYS A 25 -4.26 -14.70 0.83
C CYS A 25 -5.23 -14.61 -0.36
N GLY A 26 -4.80 -14.11 -1.52
CA GLY A 26 -5.64 -14.00 -2.71
C GLY A 26 -6.61 -12.81 -2.73
N ASN A 27 -6.68 -12.01 -1.66
CA ASN A 27 -7.51 -10.79 -1.65
C ASN A 27 -7.16 -9.86 -2.81
N ARG A 28 -8.18 -9.25 -3.40
CA ARG A 28 -8.11 -8.36 -4.55
C ARG A 28 -8.52 -6.95 -4.14
N TYR A 29 -7.75 -5.96 -4.54
CA TYR A 29 -7.98 -4.55 -4.25
C TYR A 29 -8.07 -3.79 -5.57
N PRO A 30 -9.17 -3.05 -5.85
CA PRO A 30 -9.22 -2.19 -7.02
C PRO A 30 -8.07 -1.18 -6.99
N MET A 31 -7.36 -1.00 -8.10
CA MET A 31 -6.26 -0.05 -8.18
C MET A 31 -6.70 1.38 -7.88
N VAL A 32 -7.92 1.75 -8.28
CA VAL A 32 -8.54 3.06 -7.97
C VAL A 32 -8.74 3.31 -6.47
N GLY A 33 -8.79 2.25 -5.66
CA GLY A 33 -8.88 2.30 -4.20
C GLY A 33 -7.52 2.50 -3.50
N LEU A 34 -6.41 2.32 -4.23
CA LEU A 34 -5.07 2.47 -3.68
C LEU A 34 -4.68 3.94 -3.63
N GLY A 35 -4.37 4.42 -2.43
CA GLY A 35 -4.14 5.84 -2.14
C GLY A 35 -5.40 6.61 -1.74
N THR A 36 -6.57 5.99 -1.83
CA THR A 36 -7.88 6.63 -1.57
C THR A 36 -8.62 5.95 -0.42
N GLU A 37 -8.85 4.65 -0.51
CA GLU A 37 -9.61 3.84 0.47
C GLU A 37 -8.73 3.23 1.55
N ASN A 38 -7.47 2.95 1.22
CA ASN A 38 -6.52 2.27 2.12
C ASN A 38 -5.77 3.20 3.08
N LYS A 39 -6.30 4.40 3.34
CA LYS A 39 -5.61 5.44 4.11
C LYS A 39 -5.39 5.11 5.59
N ASN A 40 -6.13 4.13 6.12
CA ASN A 40 -5.96 3.67 7.49
C ASN A 40 -4.98 2.48 7.52
N PRO A 41 -4.01 2.49 8.46
CA PRO A 41 -2.99 1.46 8.59
C PRO A 41 -3.52 0.23 9.35
N GLY A 42 -2.74 -0.84 9.43
CA GLY A 42 -2.99 -1.98 10.33
C GLY A 42 -3.93 -3.06 9.80
N GLY A 43 -4.35 -2.97 8.54
CA GLY A 43 -5.38 -3.85 7.95
C GLY A 43 -4.84 -4.89 6.97
N CYS A 44 -5.74 -5.78 6.54
CA CYS A 44 -5.51 -6.65 5.37
C CYS A 44 -5.74 -5.84 4.08
N TRP A 45 -4.88 -4.86 3.83
CA TRP A 45 -4.84 -3.99 2.66
C TRP A 45 -3.39 -3.60 2.32
N PRO A 46 -3.05 -3.27 1.05
CA PRO A 46 -1.77 -2.64 0.74
C PRO A 46 -1.55 -1.42 1.64
N GLY A 47 -0.36 -1.27 2.21
CA GLY A 47 -0.08 -0.17 3.12
C GLY A 47 -0.07 1.17 2.38
N TYR A 48 -0.65 2.19 3.00
CA TYR A 48 -0.72 3.54 2.45
C TYR A 48 0.53 4.34 2.82
N LEU A 49 1.04 5.09 1.84
CA LEU A 49 2.13 6.04 2.03
C LEU A 49 1.60 7.42 1.60
N PRO A 50 1.45 8.38 2.53
CA PRO A 50 1.01 9.72 2.19
C PRO A 50 1.86 10.33 1.07
N ASN A 51 1.18 10.78 0.02
CA ASN A 51 1.81 11.36 -1.15
C ASN A 51 0.90 12.40 -1.81
N ILE A 52 1.49 13.24 -2.66
CA ILE A 52 0.76 14.14 -3.55
C ILE A 52 1.31 14.00 -4.98
N ILE A 53 0.46 14.22 -5.97
CA ILE A 53 0.87 14.26 -7.38
C ILE A 53 1.13 15.72 -7.75
N GLN A 54 2.33 16.01 -8.26
CA GLN A 54 2.71 17.32 -8.76
C GLN A 54 3.29 17.19 -10.18
N GLY A 55 2.44 17.42 -11.17
CA GLY A 55 2.77 17.13 -12.58
C GLY A 55 3.05 15.64 -12.75
N ASP A 56 4.22 15.31 -13.27
CA ASP A 56 4.67 13.93 -13.48
C ASP A 56 5.34 13.31 -12.25
N ASN A 57 5.39 14.03 -11.12
CA ASN A 57 6.08 13.58 -9.92
C ASN A 57 5.11 13.12 -8.83
N VAL A 58 5.48 12.04 -8.14
CA VAL A 58 4.90 11.63 -6.87
C VAL A 58 5.77 12.18 -5.75
N LEU A 59 5.26 13.11 -4.96
CA LEU A 59 5.98 13.70 -3.84
C LEU A 59 5.60 13.02 -2.53
N ILE A 60 6.61 12.58 -1.79
CA ILE A 60 6.49 11.91 -0.50
C ILE A 60 7.31 12.71 0.50
N LYS A 61 6.76 13.03 1.66
CA LYS A 61 7.54 13.70 2.71
C LYS A 61 8.55 12.71 3.27
N LYS A 62 9.80 13.14 3.38
CA LYS A 62 10.87 12.33 3.99
C LYS A 62 10.48 11.85 5.40
N SER A 63 9.83 12.70 6.18
CA SER A 63 9.34 12.39 7.53
C SER A 63 8.37 11.19 7.58
N ASP A 64 7.63 10.93 6.51
CA ASP A 64 6.67 9.83 6.45
C ASP A 64 7.36 8.48 6.16
N LEU A 65 8.59 8.51 5.64
CA LEU A 65 9.43 7.33 5.38
C LEU A 65 10.29 6.94 6.60
N GLU A 66 10.68 7.91 7.42
CA GLU A 66 11.55 7.70 8.57
C GLU A 66 10.93 6.73 9.58
N ASN A 67 11.75 5.81 10.12
CA ASN A 67 11.35 4.85 11.14
C ASN A 67 10.10 4.01 10.81
N ASN A 68 9.81 3.77 9.52
CA ASN A 68 8.58 3.11 9.06
C ASN A 68 7.29 3.82 9.48
N ARG A 69 7.32 5.14 9.68
CA ARG A 69 6.17 5.93 10.16
C ARG A 69 4.92 5.71 9.31
N TRP A 70 5.05 5.57 7.99
CA TRP A 70 3.94 5.26 7.09
C TRP A 70 3.10 4.01 7.46
N ARG A 71 3.64 3.07 8.25
CA ARG A 71 2.90 1.88 8.69
C ARG A 71 1.95 2.13 9.86
N VAL A 72 2.02 3.29 10.49
CA VAL A 72 1.26 3.64 11.71
C VAL A 72 0.49 4.94 11.57
N LEU A 73 0.49 5.55 10.37
CA LEU A 73 -0.24 6.78 10.04
C LEU A 73 -1.67 6.49 9.62
#